data_AF-A0A1K2FXC9-F1
#
_entry.id   AF-A0A1K2FXC9-F1
#
_cell.length_a   1.000
_cell.length_b   1.000
_cell.length_c   1.000
_cell.angle_alpha   90.00
_cell.angle_beta   90.00
_cell.angle_gamma   90.00
#
_symmetry.space_group_name_H-M   'P 1'
#
loop_
_entity.id
_entity.type
_entity.pdbx_description
1 polymer ?
#
loop_
_entity_poly.entity_id
_entity_poly.type
_entity_poly.pdbx_seq_one_letter_code
_entity_poly.pdbx_strand_id
1 'polypeptide(L)' 'MAAFHPLWEDVSEDDVAWLDEHVGHGNFRTWAKPTSHLTAESYGRSRAVVDRRLLEQACARLMGPL' A
#
# COMPACT_ATOMS: atom_id res chain seq x y z
N MET A 1 15.89 -4.47 7.20
CA MET A 1 15.14 -3.34 7.79
C MET A 1 13.80 -3.92 8.23
N ALA A 2 13.27 -3.59 9.41
CA ALA A 2 11.91 -4.02 9.76
C ALA A 2 10.90 -3.19 8.95
N ALA A 3 9.87 -3.84 8.39
CA ALA A 3 8.78 -3.12 7.75
C ALA A 3 8.06 -2.26 8.78
N PHE A 4 7.61 -1.06 8.37
CA PHE A 4 6.91 -0.16 9.28
C PHE A 4 5.50 -0.65 9.67
N HIS A 5 4.94 -1.60 8.93
CA HIS A 5 3.66 -2.23 9.18
C HIS A 5 3.65 -3.66 8.59
N PRO A 6 3.07 -4.69 9.28
CA PRO A 6 3.10 -6.08 8.83
C PRO A 6 2.53 -6.32 7.42
N LEU A 7 1.59 -5.46 7.00
CA LEU A 7 1.04 -5.42 5.64
C LEU A 7 2.12 -5.47 4.54
N TRP A 8 3.28 -4.87 4.79
CA TRP A 8 4.36 -4.72 3.80
C TRP A 8 5.39 -5.84 3.83
N GLU A 9 5.31 -6.78 4.79
CA GLU A 9 6.29 -7.88 4.90
C GLU A 9 6.26 -8.82 3.69
N ASP A 10 5.06 -9.01 3.12
CA ASP A 10 4.83 -9.88 1.95
C ASP A 10 4.69 -9.06 0.64
N VAL A 11 4.96 -7.74 0.64
CA VAL A 11 4.88 -6.88 -0.56
C VAL A 11 6.24 -6.78 -1.23
N SER A 12 6.26 -6.88 -2.56
CA SER A 12 7.50 -6.80 -3.34
C SER A 12 8.16 -5.42 -3.20
N GLU A 13 9.50 -5.38 -3.26
CA GLU A 13 10.23 -4.10 -3.21
C GLU A 13 9.85 -3.18 -4.37
N ASP A 14 9.57 -3.73 -5.57
CA ASP A 14 9.12 -2.98 -6.73
C ASP A 14 7.76 -2.31 -6.50
N ASP A 15 6.84 -3.00 -5.83
CA ASP A 15 5.52 -2.45 -5.50
C ASP A 15 5.59 -1.40 -4.39
N VAL A 16 6.46 -1.59 -3.39
CA VAL A 16 6.76 -0.57 -2.38
C VAL A 16 7.36 0.66 -3.03
N ALA A 17 8.32 0.50 -3.95
CA ALA A 17 8.97 1.60 -4.66
C ALA A 17 7.97 2.37 -5.54
N TRP A 18 7.11 1.67 -6.28
CA TRP A 18 6.08 2.33 -7.07
C TRP A 18 5.08 3.10 -6.22
N LEU A 19 4.65 2.53 -5.09
CA LEU A 19 3.74 3.21 -4.18
C LEU A 19 4.40 4.45 -3.58
N ASP A 20 5.70 4.40 -3.28
CA ASP A 20 6.43 5.61 -2.89
C ASP A 20 6.45 6.63 -4.02
N GLU A 21 6.76 6.24 -5.25
CA GLU A 21 6.81 7.15 -6.39
C GLU A 21 5.48 7.87 -6.65
N HIS A 22 4.35 7.17 -6.50
CA HIS A 22 3.03 7.68 -6.89
C HIS A 22 2.21 8.25 -5.73
N VAL A 23 2.56 7.89 -4.48
CA VAL A 23 1.76 8.24 -3.28
C VAL A 23 2.63 8.76 -2.15
N GLY A 24 3.66 8.00 -1.80
CA GLY A 24 4.46 8.21 -0.60
C GLY A 24 5.37 9.43 -0.71
N HIS A 25 5.99 9.65 -1.87
CA HIS A 25 6.99 10.66 -2.16
C HIS A 25 8.04 10.81 -1.03
N GLY A 26 8.44 9.71 -0.41
CA GLY A 26 9.39 9.66 0.71
C GLY A 26 8.87 10.23 2.04
N ASN A 27 7.57 10.53 2.16
CA ASN A 27 6.99 11.17 3.34
C ASN A 27 6.13 10.19 4.16
N PHE A 28 6.45 10.04 5.45
CA PHE A 28 5.73 9.11 6.31
C PHE A 28 4.22 9.43 6.45
N ARG A 29 3.83 10.72 6.44
CA ARG A 29 2.41 11.11 6.56
C ARG A 29 1.59 10.69 5.35
N THR A 30 2.18 10.75 4.16
CA THR A 30 1.51 10.33 2.92
C THR A 30 1.44 8.81 2.84
N TRP A 31 2.37 8.08 3.45
CA TRP A 31 2.32 6.61 3.61
C TRP A 31 1.25 6.10 4.59
N ALA A 32 0.94 6.87 5.64
CA ALA A 32 -0.04 6.45 6.64
C ALA A 32 -1.45 6.23 6.07
N LYS A 33 -1.84 7.06 5.10
CA LYS A 33 -3.16 7.00 4.44
C LYS A 33 -3.35 5.72 3.61
N PRO A 34 -2.53 5.39 2.58
CA PRO A 34 -2.67 4.16 1.82
C PRO A 34 -2.54 2.92 2.70
N THR A 35 -1.64 2.93 3.69
CA THR A 35 -1.53 1.82 4.66
C THR A 35 -2.84 1.58 5.40
N SER A 36 -3.49 2.63 5.91
CA SER A 36 -4.75 2.49 6.63
C SER A 36 -5.87 1.92 5.75
N HIS A 37 -5.94 2.37 4.48
CA HIS A 37 -6.95 1.89 3.54
C HIS A 37 -6.72 0.45 3.09
N LEU A 38 -5.47 0.08 2.80
CA LEU A 38 -5.10 -1.28 2.42
C LEU A 38 -5.32 -2.26 3.58
N THR A 39 -4.99 -1.86 4.80
CA THR A 39 -5.29 -2.66 6.00
C THR A 39 -6.79 -2.87 6.17
N ALA A 40 -7.62 -1.85 5.95
CA ALA A 40 -9.07 -1.97 6.02
C ALA A 40 -9.65 -2.88 4.91
N GLU A 41 -9.14 -2.79 3.68
CA GLU A 41 -9.58 -3.63 2.55
C GLU A 41 -9.11 -5.09 2.68
N SER A 42 -7.95 -5.31 3.32
CA SER A 42 -7.42 -6.64 3.60
C SER A 42 -8.04 -7.29 4.84
N TYR A 43 -8.68 -6.50 5.72
CA TYR A 43 -9.29 -7.00 6.94
C TYR A 43 -10.37 -8.05 6.66
N GLY A 44 -10.22 -9.25 7.24
CA GLY A 44 -11.15 -10.37 7.06
C GLY A 44 -10.91 -11.19 5.78
N ARG A 45 -9.98 -10.80 4.90
CA ARG A 45 -9.49 -11.66 3.82
C ARG A 45 -8.30 -12.45 4.35
N SER A 46 -8.45 -13.77 4.50
CA SER A 46 -7.36 -14.65 4.93
C SER A 46 -6.16 -14.47 4.00
N ARG A 47 -5.12 -13.78 4.49
CA ARG A 47 -3.86 -13.52 3.80
C ARG A 47 -4.05 -13.01 2.37
N ALA A 48 -4.78 -11.91 2.21
CA ALA A 48 -4.72 -11.18 0.94
C ALA A 48 -3.29 -10.65 0.77
N VAL A 49 -2.52 -11.30 -0.11
CA VAL A 49 -1.26 -10.76 -0.60
C VAL A 49 -1.58 -9.42 -1.24
N VAL A 50 -0.97 -8.36 -0.72
CA VAL A 50 -1.10 -7.02 -1.31
C VAL A 50 -0.28 -7.03 -2.59
N ASP A 51 -0.96 -7.31 -3.70
CA ASP A 51 -0.38 -7.27 -5.02
C ASP A 51 -0.54 -5.88 -5.67
N ARG A 52 0.17 -5.68 -6.77
CA ARG A 52 0.11 -4.45 -7.56
C ARG A 52 -1.32 -4.02 -7.91
N ARG A 53 -2.18 -4.96 -8.28
CA ARG A 53 -3.56 -4.66 -8.67
C ARG A 53 -4.37 -4.11 -7.49
N LEU A 54 -4.19 -4.67 -6.30
CA LEU A 54 -4.83 -4.15 -5.08
C LEU A 54 -4.31 -2.74 -4.76
N LEU A 55 -3.00 -2.52 -4.90
CA LEU A 55 -2.38 -1.20 -4.69
C LEU A 55 -2.96 -0.16 -5.65
N GLU A 56 -3.02 -0.45 -6.94
CA GLU A 56 -3.60 0.43 -7.96
C GLU A 56 -5.07 0.74 -7.66
N GLN A 57 -5.87 -0.26 -7.29
CA GLN A 57 -7.27 -0.07 -6.92
C GLN A 57 -7.44 0.81 -5.68
N ALA A 58 -6.65 0.58 -4.64
CA ALA A 58 -6.68 1.38 -3.42
C ALA A 58 -6.24 2.82 -3.70
N CYS A 59 -5.19 3.00 -4.50
CA CYS A 59 -4.68 4.31 -4.88
C CYS A 59 -5.67 5.08 -5.76
N ALA A 60 -6.30 4.43 -6.73
CA ALA A 60 -7.33 5.03 -7.58
C ALA A 60 -8.53 5.55 -6.77
N ARG A 61 -8.93 4.81 -5.72
CA ARG A 61 -9.98 5.25 -4.78
C ARG A 61 -9.53 6.45 -3.92
N LEU A 62 -8.24 6.55 -3.62
CA LEU A 62 -7.70 7.58 -2.72
C LEU A 62 -7.38 8.90 -3.40
N MET A 63 -6.93 8.84 -4.65
CA MET A 63 -6.32 9.97 -5.35
C MET A 63 -6.97 10.28 -6.71
N GLY A 64 -7.88 9.42 -7.19
CA GLY A 64 -8.32 9.43 -8.58
C GLY A 64 -7.41 8.55 -9.46
N PRO A 65 -7.72 8.40 -10.76
CA PRO A 65 -6.91 7.58 -11.66
C PRO A 65 -5.45 8.07 -11.68
N LEU A 66 -4.53 7.14 -11.39
CA LEU A 66 -3.08 7.33 -11.48
C LEU A 66 -2.59 7.15 -12.92
#